data_AF-A0A914KQU0-F1
#
_entry.id   AF-A0A914KQU0-F1
#
_cell.length_a   1.000
_cell.length_b   1.000
_cell.length_c   1.000
_cell.angle_alpha   90.00
_cell.angle_beta   90.00
_cell.angle_gamma   90.00
#
_symmetry.space_group_name_H-M   'P 1'
#
loop_
_entity.id
_entity.type
_entity.pdbx_description
1 polymer ?
#
loop_
_entity_poly.entity_id
_entity_poly.type
_entity_poly.pdbx_seq_one_letter_code
_entity_poly.pdbx_strand_id
1 'polypeptide(L)'
;MAEKFGDEECKKKLMQAPNVQTAEEAVKNIQKFDSKVWDEVKHDIWEEGQRLKLDQVRWICNLLVLTKTTYLAVASEDKFFGTGWRKNRDESNKSVFWDGENEGGKILMNLRHELKKTHQFNGPQEEEVFS
;
A
#
# COMPACT_ATOMS: atom_id res chain seq x y z
N MET A 1 -7.50 -11.40 -1.26
CA MET A 1 -6.94 -11.90 0.02
C MET A 1 -7.69 -13.14 0.51
N ALA A 2 -8.94 -13.04 0.98
CA ALA A 2 -9.70 -14.23 1.43
C ALA A 2 -9.92 -15.30 0.34
N GLU A 3 -10.06 -14.90 -0.93
CA GLU A 3 -10.15 -15.82 -2.08
C GLU A 3 -8.93 -16.73 -2.23
N LYS A 4 -7.73 -16.25 -1.87
CA LYS A 4 -6.49 -17.04 -1.98
C LYS A 4 -6.39 -18.12 -0.90
N PHE A 5 -7.17 -18.01 0.17
CA PHE A 5 -7.24 -18.99 1.26
C PHE A 5 -8.49 -19.87 1.21
N GLY A 6 -9.32 -19.72 0.16
CA GLY A 6 -10.59 -20.46 0.02
C GLY A 6 -11.58 -20.20 1.16
N ASP A 7 -11.47 -19.05 1.83
CA ASP A 7 -12.31 -18.65 2.96
C ASP A 7 -13.44 -17.74 2.47
N GLU A 8 -14.47 -18.37 1.89
CA GLU A 8 -15.66 -17.68 1.35
C GLU A 8 -16.44 -16.95 2.45
N GLU A 9 -16.36 -17.40 3.71
CA GLU A 9 -17.03 -16.75 4.84
C GLU A 9 -16.33 -15.42 5.19
N CYS A 10 -15.00 -15.42 5.27
CA CYS A 10 -14.20 -14.21 5.45
C CYS A 10 -14.38 -13.24 4.29
N LYS A 11 -14.42 -13.73 3.04
CA LYS A 11 -14.71 -12.91 1.85
C LYS A 11 -16.04 -12.19 1.96
N LYS A 12 -17.10 -12.92 2.36
CA LYS A 12 -18.44 -12.33 2.53
C LYS A 12 -18.45 -11.25 3.61
N LYS A 13 -17.78 -11.50 4.75
CA LYS A 13 -17.63 -10.52 5.84
C LYS A 13 -16.84 -9.28 5.41
N LEU A 14 -15.77 -9.45 4.63
CA LEU A 14 -14.98 -8.35 4.04
C LEU A 14 -15.83 -7.48 3.11
N MET A 15 -16.60 -8.09 2.22
CA MET A 15 -17.46 -7.37 1.27
C MET A 15 -18.62 -6.64 1.95
N GLN A 16 -19.04 -7.10 3.14
CA GLN A 16 -20.12 -6.52 3.93
C GLN A 16 -19.61 -5.57 5.03
N ALA A 17 -18.30 -5.40 5.17
CA ALA A 17 -17.71 -4.58 6.22
C ALA A 17 -18.08 -3.10 6.00
N PRO A 18 -18.75 -2.44 6.96
CA PRO A 18 -19.17 -1.05 6.79
C PRO A 18 -18.02 -0.04 6.89
N ASN A 19 -16.86 -0.46 7.40
CA ASN A 19 -15.68 0.39 7.55
C ASN A 19 -14.36 -0.40 7.52
N VAL A 20 -13.24 0.30 7.37
CA VAL A 20 -11.90 -0.30 7.28
C VAL A 20 -11.55 -1.14 8.51
N GLN A 21 -11.93 -0.69 9.71
CA GLN A 21 -11.61 -1.39 10.95
C GLN A 21 -12.27 -2.77 11.03
N THR A 22 -13.56 -2.85 10.68
CA THR A 22 -14.29 -4.13 10.63
C THR A 22 -13.76 -5.06 9.53
N ALA A 23 -13.30 -4.51 8.40
CA ALA A 23 -12.63 -5.28 7.36
C ALA A 23 -11.28 -5.86 7.84
N GLU A 24 -10.47 -5.07 8.56
CA GLU A 24 -9.20 -5.53 9.15
C GLU A 24 -9.41 -6.62 10.19
N GLU A 25 -10.43 -6.49 11.04
CA GLU A 25 -10.79 -7.54 12.01
C GLU A 25 -11.24 -8.83 11.32
N ALA A 26 -12.00 -8.73 10.22
CA ALA A 26 -12.39 -9.91 9.44
C ALA A 26 -11.18 -10.63 8.85
N VAL A 27 -10.20 -9.89 8.32
CA VAL A 27 -8.94 -10.46 7.78
C VAL A 27 -8.10 -11.14 8.86
N LYS A 28 -8.07 -10.61 10.08
CA LYS A 28 -7.33 -11.22 11.21
C LYS A 28 -7.89 -12.59 11.63
N ASN A 29 -9.13 -12.89 11.26
CA ASN A 29 -9.84 -14.13 11.63
C ASN A 29 -9.95 -15.14 10.48
N ILE A 30 -9.13 -15.04 9.43
CA ILE A 30 -9.10 -16.04 8.34
C ILE A 30 -8.74 -17.41 8.93
N GLN A 31 -9.68 -18.37 8.87
CA GLN A 31 -9.53 -19.65 9.56
C GLN A 31 -8.48 -20.58 8.93
N LYS A 32 -8.16 -20.37 7.65
CA LYS A 32 -7.21 -21.18 6.88
C LYS A 32 -6.00 -20.38 6.41
N PHE A 33 -5.52 -19.45 7.24
CA PHE A 33 -4.33 -18.68 6.90
C PHE A 33 -3.10 -19.59 6.84
N ASP A 34 -2.48 -19.66 5.67
CA ASP A 34 -1.19 -20.33 5.45
C ASP A 34 -0.15 -19.26 5.15
N SER A 35 0.86 -19.14 6.03
CA SER A 35 1.91 -18.14 5.89
C SER A 35 2.75 -18.34 4.63
N LYS A 36 2.97 -19.58 4.18
CA LYS A 36 3.75 -19.85 2.96
C LYS A 36 3.00 -19.38 1.73
N VAL A 37 1.72 -19.74 1.62
CA VAL A 37 0.86 -19.26 0.53
C VAL A 37 0.75 -17.75 0.57
N TRP A 38 0.65 -17.15 1.76
CA TRP A 38 0.64 -15.69 1.92
C TRP A 38 1.93 -15.06 1.43
N ASP A 39 3.09 -15.58 1.83
CA ASP A 39 4.39 -15.03 1.44
C ASP A 39 4.61 -15.07 -0.08
N GLU A 40 4.03 -16.05 -0.77
CA GLU A 40 4.05 -16.16 -2.24
C GLU A 40 3.19 -15.09 -2.95
N VAL A 41 2.08 -14.66 -2.35
CA VAL A 41 1.08 -13.80 -3.02
C VAL A 41 0.96 -12.39 -2.44
N LYS A 42 1.50 -12.13 -1.24
CA LYS A 42 1.30 -10.87 -0.51
C LYS A 42 1.78 -9.67 -1.31
N HIS A 43 2.90 -9.82 -2.01
CA HIS A 43 3.51 -8.76 -2.81
C HIS A 43 2.54 -8.31 -3.91
N ASP A 44 2.09 -9.24 -4.75
CA ASP A 44 1.19 -8.97 -5.87
C ASP A 44 -0.14 -8.38 -5.42
N ILE A 45 -0.72 -8.91 -4.34
CA ILE A 45 -1.96 -8.38 -3.77
C ILE A 45 -1.79 -6.95 -3.29
N TRP A 46 -0.67 -6.65 -2.63
CA TRP A 46 -0.41 -5.32 -2.10
C TRP A 46 -0.19 -4.31 -3.23
N GLU A 47 0.60 -4.68 -4.24
CA GLU A 47 0.83 -3.87 -5.43
C GLU A 47 -0.46 -3.61 -6.20
N GLU A 48 -1.27 -4.63 -6.46
CA GLU A 48 -2.55 -4.49 -7.16
C GLU A 48 -3.51 -3.57 -6.39
N GLY A 49 -3.53 -3.69 -5.06
CA GLY A 49 -4.29 -2.76 -4.21
C GLY A 49 -3.86 -1.31 -4.36
N GLN A 50 -2.55 -1.05 -4.50
CA GLN A 50 -2.07 0.30 -4.77
C GLN A 50 -2.43 0.77 -6.19
N ARG A 51 -2.31 -0.10 -7.21
CA ARG A 51 -2.70 0.21 -8.59
C ARG A 51 -4.16 0.64 -8.67
N LEU A 52 -5.07 -0.16 -8.11
CA LEU A 52 -6.50 0.16 -8.06
C LEU A 52 -6.78 1.48 -7.34
N LYS A 53 -6.09 1.75 -6.23
CA LYS A 53 -6.24 3.01 -5.50
C LYS A 53 -5.79 4.23 -6.32
N LEU A 54 -4.68 4.08 -7.06
CA LEU A 54 -4.14 5.14 -7.91
C LEU A 54 -5.03 5.39 -9.13
N ASP A 55 -5.63 4.34 -9.69
CA ASP A 55 -6.57 4.43 -10.81
C ASP A 55 -7.90 5.08 -10.40
N GLN A 56 -8.43 4.69 -9.23
CA GLN A 56 -9.71 5.21 -8.73
C GLN A 56 -9.61 6.64 -8.17
N VAL A 57 -8.48 7.02 -7.56
CA VAL A 57 -8.36 8.25 -6.78
C VAL A 57 -7.29 9.17 -7.36
N ARG A 58 -7.71 10.02 -8.30
CA ARG A 58 -6.84 10.93 -9.07
C ARG A 58 -5.86 11.74 -8.23
N TRP A 59 -6.32 12.39 -7.15
CA TRP A 59 -5.43 13.24 -6.34
C TRP A 59 -4.29 12.45 -5.68
N ILE A 60 -4.49 11.17 -5.38
CA ILE A 60 -3.45 10.28 -4.82
C ILE A 60 -2.42 9.94 -5.92
N CYS A 61 -2.90 9.67 -7.14
CA CYS A 61 -2.02 9.50 -8.29
C CYS A 61 -1.15 10.74 -8.53
N ASN A 62 -1.75 11.93 -8.53
CA ASN A 62 -1.03 13.19 -8.69
C ASN A 62 0.02 13.36 -7.59
N LEU A 63 -0.36 13.13 -6.33
CA LEU A 63 0.55 13.21 -5.19
C LEU A 63 1.76 12.28 -5.37
N LEU A 64 1.53 11.03 -5.78
CA LEU A 64 2.61 10.07 -6.00
C LEU A 64 3.58 10.53 -7.10
N VAL A 65 3.07 11.06 -8.22
CA VAL A 65 3.90 11.60 -9.31
C VAL A 65 4.70 12.82 -8.86
N LEU A 66 4.09 13.72 -8.07
CA LEU A 66 4.71 14.94 -7.55
C LEU A 66 5.85 14.67 -6.56
N THR A 67 5.92 13.47 -5.97
CA THR A 67 7.11 13.05 -5.20
C THR A 67 8.39 12.93 -6.04
N LYS A 68 8.30 13.02 -7.38
CA LYS A 68 9.42 13.09 -8.33
C LYS A 68 10.44 11.97 -8.15
N THR A 69 11.58 12.26 -7.52
CA THR A 69 12.71 11.33 -7.29
C THR A 69 12.91 11.06 -5.80
N THR A 70 12.06 11.61 -4.93
CA THR A 70 12.12 11.43 -3.50
C THR A 70 11.95 9.96 -3.15
N TYR A 71 12.76 9.49 -2.20
CA TYR A 71 12.65 8.14 -1.66
C TYR A 71 11.39 8.05 -0.79
N LEU A 72 10.58 7.01 -1.00
CA LEU A 72 9.32 6.83 -0.27
C LEU A 72 9.47 5.75 0.81
N ALA A 73 9.00 6.08 2.00
CA ALA A 73 9.02 5.20 3.17
C ALA A 73 7.60 4.99 3.69
N VAL A 74 7.22 3.73 3.91
CA VAL A 74 5.94 3.37 4.55
C VAL A 74 6.17 3.20 6.04
N ALA A 75 5.85 4.24 6.82
CA ALA A 75 6.04 4.25 8.26
C ALA A 75 4.99 3.38 8.99
N SER A 76 5.20 2.07 8.92
CA SER A 76 4.39 1.01 9.52
C SER A 76 5.28 0.06 10.32
N GLU A 77 4.71 -0.59 11.33
CA GLU A 77 5.34 -1.66 12.12
C GLU A 77 5.49 -2.98 11.33
N ASP A 78 4.81 -3.09 10.18
CA ASP A 78 5.02 -4.19 9.25
C ASP A 78 6.48 -4.17 8.76
N LYS A 79 7.21 -5.26 9.02
CA LYS A 79 8.64 -5.37 8.68
C LYS A 79 8.90 -5.73 7.22
N PHE A 80 7.90 -6.17 6.47
CA PHE A 80 8.06 -6.47 5.06
C PHE A 80 7.71 -5.23 4.22
N PHE A 81 6.47 -4.75 4.33
CA PHE A 81 6.02 -3.60 3.54
C PHE A 81 6.47 -2.26 4.11
N GLY A 82 6.67 -2.18 5.43
CA GLY A 82 7.00 -0.94 6.13
C GLY A 82 8.45 -0.84 6.59
N THR A 83 8.74 0.26 7.25
CA THR A 83 10.05 0.54 7.86
C THR A 83 10.29 -0.19 9.20
N GLY A 84 9.27 -0.88 9.72
CA GLY A 84 9.24 -1.44 11.08
C GLY A 84 8.93 -0.41 12.18
N TRP A 85 8.71 0.86 11.80
CA TRP A 85 8.48 1.97 12.73
C TRP A 85 7.22 2.74 12.38
N ARG A 86 6.43 3.09 13.40
CA ARG A 86 5.27 3.99 13.24
C ARG A 86 5.71 5.39 12.83
N LYS A 87 4.86 6.11 12.10
CA LYS A 87 5.09 7.50 11.64
C LYS A 87 5.48 8.50 12.74
N ASN A 88 5.05 8.29 13.98
CA ASN A 88 5.35 9.18 15.11
C ASN A 88 6.71 8.92 15.77
N ARG A 89 7.49 7.96 15.25
CA ARG A 89 8.85 7.65 15.68
C ARG A 89 9.83 8.32 14.74
N ASP A 90 10.84 8.99 15.30
CA ASP A 90 11.89 9.67 14.52
C ASP A 90 12.68 8.67 13.65
N GLU A 91 12.79 7.43 14.12
CA GLU A 91 13.41 6.30 13.45
C GLU A 91 12.75 6.00 12.10
N SER A 92 11.44 6.23 11.96
CA SER A 92 10.72 5.99 10.70
C SER A 92 11.24 6.84 9.53
N ASN A 93 11.87 7.98 9.81
CA ASN A 93 12.43 8.86 8.78
C ASN A 93 13.92 8.60 8.52
N LYS A 94 14.55 7.68 9.24
CA LYS A 94 16.00 7.45 9.20
C LYS A 94 16.28 6.00 8.82
N SER A 95 16.61 5.78 7.55
CA SER A 95 16.80 4.44 6.98
C SER A 95 17.79 3.55 7.73
N VAL A 96 18.81 4.12 8.38
CA VAL A 96 19.78 3.39 9.20
C VAL A 96 19.17 2.69 10.42
N PHE A 97 17.99 3.14 10.88
CA PHE A 97 17.30 2.55 12.03
C PHE A 97 16.18 1.59 11.62
N TRP A 98 15.88 1.46 10.33
CA TRP A 98 14.80 0.59 9.89
C TRP A 98 15.17 -0.87 10.14
N ASP A 99 14.26 -1.58 10.79
CA ASP A 99 14.32 -3.03 10.96
C ASP A 99 13.28 -3.74 10.07
N GLY A 100 12.66 -2.98 9.15
CA GLY A 100 11.82 -3.48 8.06
C GLY A 100 12.39 -3.18 6.66
N GLU A 101 11.89 -3.90 5.67
CA GLU A 101 12.40 -3.92 4.29
C GLU A 101 11.88 -2.77 3.43
N ASN A 102 10.80 -2.10 3.85
CA ASN A 102 10.13 -1.03 3.14
C ASN A 102 9.75 -1.41 1.69
N GLU A 103 9.33 -2.65 1.45
CA GLU A 103 8.90 -3.12 0.13
C GLU A 103 7.72 -2.28 -0.40
N GLY A 104 6.82 -1.83 0.47
CA GLY A 104 5.72 -0.95 0.07
C GLY A 104 6.21 0.38 -0.51
N GLY A 105 7.28 0.95 0.04
CA GLY A 105 7.92 2.14 -0.50
C GLY A 105 8.53 1.89 -1.88
N LYS A 106 9.20 0.73 -2.06
CA LYS A 106 9.77 0.31 -3.35
C LYS A 106 8.69 0.13 -4.42
N ILE A 107 7.59 -0.55 -4.07
CA ILE A 107 6.43 -0.73 -4.96
C ILE A 107 5.87 0.62 -5.38
N LEU A 108 5.62 1.54 -4.45
CA LEU A 108 5.12 2.89 -4.79
C LEU A 108 6.06 3.65 -5.72
N MET A 109 7.38 3.52 -5.53
CA MET A 109 8.37 4.13 -6.42
C MET A 109 8.40 3.49 -7.82
N ASN A 110 8.19 2.18 -7.92
CA ASN A 110 8.04 1.47 -9.19
C ASN A 110 6.77 1.90 -9.93
N LEU A 111 5.62 1.91 -9.23
CA LEU A 111 4.35 2.41 -9.76
C LEU A 111 4.47 3.86 -10.23
N ARG A 112 5.14 4.72 -9.46
CA ARG A 112 5.45 6.10 -9.88
C ARG A 112 6.23 6.13 -11.20
N HIS A 113 7.21 5.25 -11.38
CA HIS A 113 8.00 5.19 -12.61
C HIS A 113 7.14 4.79 -13.82
N GLU A 114 6.20 3.87 -13.63
CA GLU A 114 5.24 3.50 -14.66
C GLU A 114 4.26 4.63 -14.97
N LEU A 115 3.66 5.24 -13.94
CA LEU A 115 2.70 6.33 -14.07
C LEU A 115 3.30 7.54 -14.78
N LYS A 116 4.57 7.87 -14.57
CA LYS A 116 5.24 8.98 -15.29
C LYS A 116 5.16 8.85 -16.82
N LYS A 117 4.97 7.64 -17.36
CA LYS A 117 4.88 7.40 -18.81
C LYS A 117 3.50 7.75 -19.38
N THR A 118 2.46 7.68 -18.56
CA THR A 118 1.06 7.79 -19.01
C THR A 118 0.28 8.92 -18.34
N HIS A 119 0.77 9.41 -17.20
CA HIS A 119 0.08 10.40 -16.38
C HIS A 119 0.05 11.77 -17.04
N GLN A 120 -1.12 12.41 -17.00
CA GLN A 120 -1.32 13.78 -17.46
C GLN A 120 -2.10 14.57 -16.39
N PHE A 121 -1.57 15.73 -16.04
CA PHE A 121 -2.29 16.70 -15.23
C PHE A 121 -3.42 17.32 -16.04
N ASN A 122 -4.58 17.53 -15.43
CA ASN A 122 -5.74 18.16 -16.09
C ASN A 122 -5.61 19.69 -16.18
N GLY A 123 -4.63 20.26 -15.46
CA GLY A 123 -4.33 21.68 -15.49
C GLY A 123 -3.24 22.07 -14.47
N PRO A 124 -2.74 23.31 -14.53
CA PRO A 124 -1.61 23.77 -13.69
C PRO A 124 -1.89 23.68 -12.19
N GLN A 125 -3.16 23.83 -11.80
CA GLN A 125 -3.60 23.76 -10.41
C GLN A 125 -3.29 22.41 -9.77
N GLU A 126 -3.35 21.30 -10.54
CA GLU A 126 -3.02 19.97 -10.01
C GLU A 126 -1.51 19.80 -9.75
N GLU A 127 -0.66 20.59 -10.42
CA GLU A 127 0.79 20.55 -10.30
C GLU A 127 1.29 21.43 -9.14
N GLU A 128 0.63 22.56 -8.89
CA GLU A 128 1.01 23.55 -7.86
C GLU A 128 0.55 23.18 -6.45
N VAL A 129 -0.55 22.43 -6.28
CA VAL A 129 -1.16 22.17 -4.95
C VAL A 129 -0.24 21.38 -4.00
N PHE A 130 0.76 20.67 -4.52
CA PHE A 130 1.67 19.86 -3.70
C PHE A 130 3.16 20.11 -3.97
N SER A 131 3.50 21.19 -4.68
CA SER A 131 4.88 21.60 -4.99
C SER A 131 5.55 22.38 -3.86
#